data_AF-A0A6L8KNL8-F1
#
_entry.id   AF-A0A6L8KNL8-F1
#
_cell.length_a   1.000
_cell.length_b   1.000
_cell.length_c   1.000
_cell.angle_alpha   90.00
_cell.angle_beta   90.00
_cell.angle_gamma   90.00
#
_symmetry.space_group_name_H-M   'P 1'
#
loop_
_entity.id
_entity.type
_entity.pdbx_description
1 polymer ?
#
loop_
_entity_poly.entity_id
_entity_poly.type
_entity_poly.pdbx_seq_one_letter_code
_entity_poly.pdbx_strand_id
1 'polypeptide(L)'
;MFWEAIMERLAVLHEILAGRAPSDVFRRIFAADSSMSNSRLGEMLADEFVELDSLAEQLVWRWMGPGKTQGLSDANLDGLLLSIFRDSGYSVPDWSK
;
A
#
# COMPACT_ATOMS: atom_id res chain seq x y z
N MET A 1 24.65 6.91 -3.14
CA MET A 1 23.93 6.62 -4.39
C MET A 1 23.09 5.34 -4.37
N PHE A 2 23.59 4.13 -4.07
CA PHE A 2 22.73 2.93 -4.04
C PHE A 2 21.76 2.88 -2.84
N TRP A 3 22.19 3.43 -1.69
CA TRP A 3 21.40 3.44 -0.46
C TRP A 3 20.27 4.48 -0.47
N GLU A 4 20.49 5.64 -1.09
CA GLU A 4 19.46 6.69 -1.22
C GLU A 4 18.27 6.20 -2.05
N ALA A 5 18.50 5.51 -3.17
CA ALA A 5 17.43 4.97 -4.00
C ALA A 5 16.60 3.86 -3.31
N ILE A 6 17.20 3.12 -2.36
CA ILE A 6 16.48 2.11 -1.56
C ILE A 6 15.66 2.79 -0.46
N MET A 7 16.24 3.76 0.23
CA MET A 7 15.56 4.55 1.27
C MET A 7 14.39 5.37 0.68
N GLU A 8 14.55 5.92 -0.53
CA GLU A 8 13.50 6.66 -1.24
C GLU A 8 12.33 5.75 -1.65
N ARG A 9 12.61 4.47 -1.94
CA ARG A 9 11.58 3.46 -2.25
C ARG A 9 10.82 2.96 -1.03
N LEU A 10 11.43 2.91 0.16
CA LEU A 10 10.74 2.54 1.40
C LEU A 10 9.93 3.73 1.97
N ALA A 11 10.43 4.96 1.81
CA ALA A 11 9.75 6.18 2.27
C ALA A 11 8.40 6.44 1.60
N VAL A 12 8.14 5.90 0.40
CA VAL A 12 6.90 6.15 -0.33
C VAL A 12 5.67 5.56 0.38
N LEU A 13 5.82 4.42 1.07
CA LEU A 13 4.72 3.81 1.81
C LEU A 13 4.30 4.66 3.01
N HIS A 14 5.22 5.37 3.66
CA HIS A 14 4.92 6.29 4.75
C HIS A 14 4.07 7.50 4.34
N GLU A 15 3.92 7.77 3.05
CA GLU A 15 2.94 8.75 2.58
C GLU A 15 1.49 8.35 2.94
N ILE A 16 1.22 7.06 3.20
CA ILE A 16 -0.04 6.55 3.73
C ILE A 16 -0.34 7.17 5.11
N LEU A 17 0.68 7.21 5.98
CA LEU A 17 0.57 7.85 7.30
C LEU A 17 0.44 9.37 7.17
N ALA A 18 1.00 9.97 6.12
CA ALA A 18 0.83 11.38 5.79
C ALA A 18 -0.54 11.71 5.15
N GLY A 19 -1.38 10.69 4.92
CA GLY A 19 -2.74 10.84 4.46
C GLY A 19 -2.98 10.71 2.97
N ARG A 20 -2.04 10.14 2.23
CA ARG A 20 -2.34 9.65 0.88
C ARG A 20 -3.04 8.30 0.93
N ALA A 21 -3.98 8.09 0.02
CA ALA A 21 -4.64 6.80 -0.12
C ALA A 21 -3.63 5.70 -0.52
N PRO A 22 -3.72 4.48 0.05
CA PRO A 22 -2.88 3.35 -0.33
C PRO A 22 -2.87 3.10 -1.83
N SER A 23 -4.03 3.10 -2.49
CA SER A 23 -4.14 2.88 -3.93
C SER A 23 -3.32 3.88 -4.76
N ASP A 24 -3.32 5.17 -4.40
CA ASP A 24 -2.51 6.21 -5.05
C ASP A 24 -1.01 5.98 -4.85
N VAL A 25 -0.61 5.68 -3.61
CA VAL A 25 0.77 5.37 -3.26
C VAL A 25 1.26 4.14 -4.04
N PHE A 26 0.45 3.10 -4.10
CA PHE A 26 0.75 1.87 -4.84
C PHE A 26 0.90 2.13 -6.34
N ARG A 27 0.02 2.94 -6.95
CA ARG A 27 0.14 3.32 -8.37
C ARG A 27 1.45 4.04 -8.67
N ARG A 28 1.95 4.88 -7.74
CA ARG A 28 3.26 5.53 -7.89
C ARG A 28 4.41 4.52 -7.84
N ILE A 29 4.31 3.51 -6.98
CA ILE A 29 5.29 2.40 -6.95
C ILE A 29 5.30 1.68 -8.29
N PHE A 30 4.14 1.32 -8.85
CA PHE A 30 4.04 0.69 -10.17
C PHE A 30 4.55 1.58 -11.32
N ALA A 31 4.34 2.89 -11.23
CA ALA A 31 4.85 3.83 -12.23
C ALA A 31 6.39 3.94 -12.20
N ALA A 32 6.99 3.82 -11.02
CA ALA A 32 8.44 3.80 -10.84
C ALA A 32 9.06 2.42 -11.16
N ASP A 33 8.28 1.35 -11.07
CA ASP A 33 8.70 -0.02 -11.29
C ASP A 33 7.60 -0.86 -11.93
N SER A 34 7.63 -0.97 -13.27
CA SER A 34 6.64 -1.74 -14.02
C SER A 34 6.79 -3.26 -13.85
N SER A 35 7.88 -3.73 -13.20
CA SER A 35 8.06 -5.15 -12.85
C SER A 35 7.40 -5.52 -11.53
N MET A 36 6.91 -4.52 -10.78
CA MET A 36 6.19 -4.71 -9.53
C MET A 36 4.98 -5.63 -9.71
N SER A 37 4.72 -6.46 -8.71
CA SER A 37 3.52 -7.29 -8.64
C SER A 37 2.76 -6.99 -7.36
N ASN A 38 1.44 -7.23 -7.36
CA ASN A 38 0.66 -7.06 -6.12
C ASN A 38 1.18 -7.96 -4.98
N SER A 39 1.68 -9.15 -5.30
CA SER A 39 2.25 -10.05 -4.29
C SER A 39 3.44 -9.40 -3.60
N ARG A 40 4.39 -8.90 -4.41
CA ARG A 40 5.58 -8.21 -3.90
C ARG A 40 5.23 -6.92 -3.16
N LEU A 41 4.23 -6.19 -3.64
CA LEU A 41 3.74 -4.98 -2.97
C LEU A 41 3.10 -5.29 -1.60
N GLY A 42 2.37 -6.41 -1.49
CA GLY A 42 1.80 -6.87 -0.22
C GLY A 42 2.89 -7.22 0.79
N GLU A 43 3.93 -7.92 0.35
CA GLU A 43 5.11 -8.23 1.17
C GLU A 43 5.79 -6.93 1.66
N MET A 44 6.00 -5.96 0.76
CA MET A 44 6.59 -4.66 1.13
C MET A 44 5.73 -3.90 2.15
N LEU A 45 4.40 -3.97 2.05
CA LEU A 45 3.50 -3.35 3.02
C LEU A 45 3.64 -4.00 4.40
N ALA A 46 3.71 -5.33 4.46
CA ALA A 46 3.87 -6.07 5.70
C ALA A 46 5.26 -5.87 6.34
N ASP A 47 6.31 -5.78 5.52
CA ASP A 47 7.67 -5.50 5.97
C ASP A 47 7.80 -4.09 6.59
N GLU A 48 7.13 -3.08 6.01
CA GLU A 48 7.20 -1.70 6.49
C GLU A 48 6.29 -1.45 7.70
N PHE A 49 5.07 -2.00 7.69
CA PHE A 49 4.08 -1.78 8.74
C PHE A 49 3.86 -3.05 9.56
N VAL A 50 4.83 -3.37 10.42
CA VAL A 50 4.93 -4.64 11.16
C VAL A 50 3.72 -4.98 12.06
N GLU A 51 2.96 -3.98 12.50
CA GLU A 51 1.75 -4.18 13.31
C GLU A 51 0.50 -4.54 12.48
N LEU A 52 0.56 -4.49 11.15
CA LEU A 52 -0.53 -4.97 10.30
C LEU A 52 -0.57 -6.50 10.31
N ASP A 53 -1.78 -7.06 10.36
CA ASP A 53 -1.94 -8.50 10.22
C ASP A 53 -1.80 -8.96 8.75
N SER A 54 -1.77 -10.28 8.56
CA SER A 54 -1.67 -10.87 7.22
C SER A 54 -2.91 -10.65 6.34
N LEU A 55 -3.98 -10.06 6.87
CA LEU A 55 -5.14 -9.67 6.07
C LEU A 55 -4.78 -8.47 5.19
N ALA A 56 -4.01 -7.49 5.70
CA ALA A 56 -3.57 -6.33 4.91
C ALA A 56 -2.86 -6.76 3.60
N GLU A 57 -1.91 -7.69 3.71
CA GLU A 57 -1.20 -8.26 2.56
C GLU A 57 -2.17 -8.93 1.57
N GLN A 58 -3.10 -9.75 2.07
CA GLN A 58 -4.09 -10.44 1.23
C GLN A 58 -5.01 -9.46 0.49
N LEU A 59 -5.34 -8.32 1.08
CA LEU A 59 -6.14 -7.28 0.41
C LEU A 59 -5.36 -6.69 -0.77
N VAL A 60 -4.07 -6.39 -0.60
CA VAL A 60 -3.20 -5.90 -1.68
C VAL A 60 -3.11 -6.93 -2.82
N TRP A 61 -2.97 -8.22 -2.50
CA TRP A 61 -2.93 -9.27 -3.52
C TRP A 61 -4.19 -9.30 -4.39
N ARG A 62 -5.36 -9.05 -3.77
CA ARG A 62 -6.69 -9.03 -4.40
C ARG A 62 -7.04 -7.68 -5.04
N TRP A 63 -6.21 -6.65 -4.90
CA TRP A 63 -6.44 -5.33 -5.49
C TRP A 63 -6.41 -5.36 -7.03
N MET A 64 -7.32 -4.61 -7.63
CA MET A 64 -7.38 -4.29 -9.07
C MET A 64 -6.36 -3.20 -9.42
N GLY A 65 -5.08 -3.50 -9.19
CA GLY A 65 -3.95 -2.68 -9.58
C GLY A 65 -3.71 -2.67 -11.10
N PRO A 66 -2.65 -1.99 -11.58
CA PRO A 66 -2.33 -1.93 -13.00
C PRO A 66 -2.30 -3.30 -13.69
N GLY A 67 -3.00 -3.41 -14.82
CA GLY A 67 -3.08 -4.66 -15.61
C GLY A 67 -4.09 -5.70 -15.12
N LYS A 68 -4.78 -5.48 -14.00
CA LYS A 68 -5.87 -6.34 -13.53
C LYS A 68 -7.24 -5.71 -13.79
N THR A 69 -8.22 -6.54 -14.18
CA THR A 69 -9.61 -6.12 -14.45
C THR A 69 -10.62 -6.71 -13.45
N GLN A 70 -10.16 -7.52 -12.50
CA GLN A 70 -10.96 -8.16 -11.46
C GLN A 70 -10.25 -8.01 -10.11
N GLY A 71 -11.03 -7.92 -9.03
CA GLY A 71 -10.51 -7.74 -7.67
C GLY A 71 -11.15 -6.58 -6.92
N LEU A 72 -10.51 -6.14 -5.84
CA LEU A 72 -10.92 -4.97 -5.06
C LEU A 72 -10.65 -3.69 -5.85
N SER A 73 -11.64 -2.80 -5.93
CA SER A 73 -11.43 -1.45 -6.44
C SER A 73 -10.54 -0.64 -5.49
N ASP A 74 -10.02 0.48 -5.97
CA ASP A 74 -9.24 1.44 -5.16
C ASP A 74 -10.02 1.84 -3.89
N ALA A 75 -11.27 2.29 -4.05
CA ALA A 75 -12.11 2.69 -2.91
C ALA A 75 -12.34 1.56 -1.89
N ASN A 76 -12.52 0.31 -2.34
CA ASN A 76 -12.70 -0.82 -1.43
C ASN A 76 -11.38 -1.19 -0.73
N LEU A 77 -10.25 -1.16 -1.45
CA LEU A 77 -8.94 -1.41 -0.88
C LEU A 77 -8.62 -0.38 0.21
N ASP A 78 -8.75 0.91 -0.13
CA ASP A 78 -8.42 2.01 0.76
C ASP A 78 -9.31 2.00 2.00
N GLY A 79 -10.61 1.77 1.84
CA GLY A 79 -11.53 1.67 2.98
C GLY A 79 -11.24 0.48 3.90
N LEU A 80 -10.89 -0.69 3.36
CA LEU A 80 -10.55 -1.86 4.16
C LEU A 80 -9.20 -1.68 4.87
N LEU A 81 -8.19 -1.17 4.18
CA LEU A 81 -6.89 -0.87 4.79
C LEU A 81 -7.01 0.21 5.85
N LEU A 82 -7.88 1.21 5.69
CA LEU A 82 -8.08 2.26 6.69
C LEU A 82 -8.50 1.68 8.04
N SER A 83 -9.44 0.73 8.02
CA SER A 83 -9.87 0.02 9.22
C SER A 83 -8.71 -0.77 9.84
N ILE A 84 -7.98 -1.56 9.04
CA ILE A 84 -6.86 -2.38 9.55
C ILE A 84 -5.76 -1.50 10.15
N PHE A 85 -5.35 -0.43 9.48
CA PHE A 85 -4.31 0.48 10.01
C PHE A 85 -4.71 1.06 11.37
N ARG A 86 -5.97 1.48 11.52
CA ARG A 86 -6.48 2.04 12.79
C ARG A 86 -6.58 0.98 13.88
N ASP A 87 -7.06 -0.21 13.54
CA ASP A 87 -7.19 -1.32 14.48
C ASP A 87 -5.81 -1.83 14.97
N SER A 88 -4.80 -1.77 14.11
CA SER A 88 -3.39 -2.03 14.43
C SER A 88 -2.67 -0.90 15.18
N GLY A 89 -3.35 0.21 15.46
CA GLY A 89 -2.80 1.32 16.27
C GLY A 89 -2.06 2.40 15.48
N TYR A 90 -2.06 2.38 14.14
CA TYR A 90 -1.50 3.47 13.34
C TYR A 90 -2.41 4.69 13.33
N SER A 91 -1.80 5.87 13.44
CA SER A 91 -2.50 7.14 13.25
C SER A 91 -2.55 7.49 11.78
N VAL A 92 -3.66 7.15 11.12
CA VAL A 92 -3.92 7.46 9.71
C VAL A 92 -5.14 8.38 9.55
N PRO A 93 -5.04 9.47 8.78
CA PRO A 93 -6.18 10.32 8.49
C PRO A 93 -7.14 9.58 7.56
N ASP A 94 -8.35 10.12 7.42
CA ASP A 94 -9.29 9.58 6.44
C ASP A 94 -8.84 9.91 5.02
N TRP A 95 -8.55 8.87 4.22
CA TRP A 95 -8.10 8.98 2.84
C TRP A 95 -9.23 9.30 1.86
N SER A 96 -10.50 9.27 2.29
CA SER A 96 -11.66 9.45 1.41
C SER A 96 -12.08 10.91 1.17
N LYS A 97 -11.18 11.87 1.35
CA LYS A 97 -11.46 13.31 1.20
C LYS A 97 -10.98 13.89 -0.12
#